data_AF-C4RI19-F1
#
_entry.id   AF-C4RI19-F1
#
_cell.length_a   1.000
_cell.length_b   1.000
_cell.length_c   1.000
_cell.angle_alpha   90.00
_cell.angle_beta   90.00
_cell.angle_gamma   90.00
#
_symmetry.space_group_name_H-M   'P 1'
#
loop_
_entity.id
_entity.type
_entity.pdbx_description
1 polymer ?
#
loop_
_entity_poly.entity_id
_entity_poly.type
_entity_poly.pdbx_seq_one_letter_code
_entity_poly.pdbx_strand_id
1 'polypeptide(L)'
;MARTRDLAQQQAALSSATWAVLAERGIAGLTVRAVAERVGCTSGLVFHTFPSKQALLAHARQTLFERAAARVDAVERQGGTPAEVLENVMLTLLALDRDGAEEARVWISFLAAAPASPELADHHLAGNRPWCRA
;
A
#
# COMPACT_ATOMS: atom_id res chain seq x y z
N MET A 1 -21.97 -8.81 -16.75
CA MET A 1 -21.18 -7.57 -16.58
C MET A 1 -21.42 -6.84 -15.25
N ALA A 2 -22.62 -6.83 -14.65
CA ALA A 2 -22.88 -6.14 -13.38
C ALA A 2 -22.16 -6.73 -12.14
N ARG A 3 -22.12 -8.07 -12.00
CA ARG A 3 -21.53 -8.77 -10.84
C ARG A 3 -20.01 -8.55 -10.70
N THR A 4 -19.28 -8.43 -11.81
CA THR A 4 -17.82 -8.22 -11.80
C THR A 4 -17.44 -6.80 -11.39
N ARG A 5 -18.26 -5.81 -11.79
CA ARG A 5 -18.02 -4.39 -11.46
C ARG A 5 -18.25 -4.10 -9.97
N ASP A 6 -19.24 -4.77 -9.38
CA ASP A 6 -19.54 -4.70 -7.95
C ASP A 6 -18.39 -5.26 -7.09
N LEU A 7 -17.83 -6.41 -7.49
CA LEU A 7 -16.67 -7.02 -6.82
C LEU A 7 -15.42 -6.14 -6.86
N ALA A 8 -15.10 -5.57 -8.02
CA ALA A 8 -13.93 -4.69 -8.15
C ALA A 8 -14.10 -3.41 -7.32
N GLN A 9 -15.30 -2.83 -7.30
CA GLN A 9 -15.59 -1.63 -6.52
C GLN A 9 -15.55 -1.93 -5.01
N GLN A 10 -16.08 -3.08 -4.59
CA GLN A 10 -15.99 -3.55 -3.21
C GLN A 10 -14.53 -3.77 -2.78
N GLN A 11 -13.73 -4.44 -3.60
CA GLN A 11 -12.31 -4.67 -3.31
C GLN A 11 -11.55 -3.33 -3.20
N ALA A 12 -11.84 -2.36 -4.09
CA ALA A 12 -11.25 -1.03 -4.01
C ALA A 12 -11.63 -0.28 -2.72
N ALA A 13 -12.90 -0.36 -2.30
CA ALA A 13 -13.35 0.25 -1.05
C ALA A 13 -12.66 -0.37 0.19
N LEU A 14 -12.57 -1.70 0.24
CA LEU A 14 -11.87 -2.42 1.30
C LEU A 14 -10.36 -2.13 1.31
N SER A 15 -9.75 -2.01 0.12
CA SER A 15 -8.35 -1.59 -0.03
C SER A 15 -8.13 -0.19 0.53
N SER A 16 -8.95 0.77 0.14
CA SER A 16 -8.87 2.16 0.62
C SER A 16 -9.05 2.24 2.14
N ALA A 17 -9.98 1.47 2.71
CA ALA A 17 -10.17 1.43 4.16
C ALA A 17 -8.98 0.81 4.89
N THR A 18 -8.36 -0.23 4.32
CA THR A 18 -7.14 -0.86 4.84
C THR A 18 -6.00 0.14 4.92
N TRP A 19 -5.80 0.91 3.85
CA TRP A 19 -4.82 1.99 3.78
C TRP A 19 -5.02 3.04 4.86
N ALA A 20 -6.24 3.54 4.98
CA ALA A 20 -6.53 4.58 5.95
C ALA A 20 -6.37 4.05 7.41
N VAL A 21 -6.74 2.79 7.68
CA VAL A 21 -6.49 2.18 9.00
C VAL A 21 -4.99 2.02 9.27
N LEU A 22 -4.20 1.59 8.27
CA LEU A 22 -2.75 1.50 8.42
C LEU A 22 -2.10 2.86 8.65
N ALA A 23 -2.49 3.87 7.88
CA ALA A 23 -1.96 5.22 8.00
C ALA A 23 -2.29 5.89 9.34
N GLU A 24 -3.44 5.58 9.94
CA GLU A 24 -3.89 6.17 11.20
C GLU A 24 -3.51 5.35 12.45
N ARG A 25 -3.50 4.01 12.35
CA ARG A 25 -3.40 3.10 13.50
C ARG A 25 -2.23 2.11 13.42
N GLY A 26 -1.47 2.13 12.33
CA GLY A 26 -0.36 1.21 12.07
C GLY A 26 -0.80 -0.25 11.90
N ILE A 27 0.19 -1.14 11.75
CA ILE A 27 -0.05 -2.59 11.55
C ILE A 27 -0.74 -3.24 12.76
N ALA A 28 -0.44 -2.78 13.98
CA ALA A 28 -1.08 -3.29 15.19
C ALA A 28 -2.59 -3.01 15.18
N GLY A 29 -2.99 -1.81 14.75
CA GLY A 29 -4.39 -1.40 14.65
C GLY A 29 -5.15 -1.99 13.45
N LEU A 30 -4.45 -2.55 12.47
CA LEU A 30 -5.11 -3.19 11.32
C LEU A 30 -5.77 -4.51 11.75
N THR A 31 -7.10 -4.53 11.68
CA THR A 31 -7.94 -5.71 11.90
C THR A 31 -9.07 -5.76 10.89
N VAL A 32 -9.57 -6.97 10.60
CA VAL A 32 -10.74 -7.16 9.72
C VAL A 32 -11.94 -6.36 10.21
N ARG A 33 -12.15 -6.30 11.53
CA ARG A 33 -13.19 -5.50 12.15
C ARG A 33 -13.01 -3.99 11.88
N ALA A 34 -11.81 -3.45 12.09
CA ALA A 34 -11.54 -2.03 11.85
C ALA A 34 -11.75 -1.64 10.37
N VAL A 35 -11.41 -2.54 9.44
CA VAL A 35 -11.68 -2.34 8.00
C VAL A 35 -13.19 -2.38 7.72
N ALA A 36 -13.90 -3.37 8.28
CA ALA A 36 -15.35 -3.50 8.13
C ALA A 36 -16.11 -2.27 8.63
N GLU A 37 -15.76 -1.81 9.84
CA GLU A 37 -16.35 -0.62 10.48
C GLU A 37 -16.14 0.63 9.63
N ARG A 38 -14.95 0.78 9.01
CA ARG A 38 -14.64 1.94 8.17
C ARG A 38 -15.43 1.97 6.86
N VAL A 39 -15.70 0.81 6.26
CA VAL A 39 -16.50 0.70 5.02
C VAL A 39 -18.00 0.66 5.32
N GLY A 40 -18.40 0.41 6.57
CA GLY A 40 -19.80 0.22 6.96
C GLY A 40 -20.35 -1.13 6.50
N CYS A 41 -19.50 -2.17 6.48
CA CYS A 41 -19.89 -3.52 6.07
C CYS A 41 -19.64 -4.57 7.18
N THR A 42 -20.03 -5.82 6.93
CA THR A 42 -19.80 -6.91 7.89
C THR A 42 -18.38 -7.44 7.79
N SER A 43 -17.83 -7.96 8.89
CA SER A 43 -16.54 -8.66 8.85
C SER A 43 -16.56 -9.88 7.91
N GLY A 44 -17.72 -10.53 7.76
CA GLY A 44 -17.89 -11.64 6.81
C GLY A 44 -17.67 -11.23 5.35
N LEU A 45 -18.12 -10.02 4.97
CA LEU A 45 -17.86 -9.47 3.63
C LEU A 45 -16.37 -9.22 3.41
N VAL A 46 -15.68 -8.71 4.43
CA VAL A 46 -14.24 -8.47 4.36
C VAL A 46 -13.50 -9.80 4.25
N PHE A 47 -13.85 -10.81 5.04
CA PHE A 47 -13.25 -12.15 4.97
C PHE A 47 -13.45 -12.83 3.61
N HIS A 48 -14.58 -12.58 2.96
CA HIS A 48 -14.83 -13.07 1.60
C HIS A 48 -13.84 -12.48 0.58
N THR A 49 -13.47 -11.19 0.72
CA THR A 49 -12.48 -10.54 -0.16
C THR A 49 -11.03 -10.80 0.28
N PHE A 50 -10.77 -10.78 1.59
CA PHE A 50 -9.47 -10.91 2.21
C PHE A 50 -9.55 -11.94 3.34
N PRO A 51 -9.11 -13.19 3.11
CA PRO A 51 -9.36 -14.31 4.03
C PRO A 51 -8.63 -14.19 5.37
N SER A 52 -7.69 -13.24 5.51
CA SER A 52 -6.92 -13.03 6.73
C SER A 52 -6.41 -11.59 6.86
N LYS A 53 -5.92 -11.23 8.05
CA LYS A 53 -5.17 -9.99 8.26
C LYS A 53 -3.92 -9.94 7.38
N GLN A 54 -3.26 -11.08 7.19
CA GLN A 54 -2.09 -11.23 6.32
C GLN A 54 -2.45 -10.90 4.87
N ALA A 55 -3.61 -11.35 4.38
CA ALA A 55 -4.07 -11.00 3.04
C ALA A 55 -4.30 -9.48 2.88
N LEU A 56 -4.82 -8.80 3.91
CA LEU A 56 -4.95 -7.33 3.91
C LEU A 56 -3.57 -6.65 3.87
N LEU A 57 -2.60 -7.14 4.64
CA LEU A 57 -1.25 -6.59 4.68
C LEU A 57 -0.51 -6.81 3.36
N ALA A 58 -0.57 -8.01 2.79
CA ALA A 58 -0.01 -8.33 1.49
C ALA A 58 -0.60 -7.44 0.38
N HIS A 59 -1.93 -7.29 0.37
CA HIS A 59 -2.64 -6.42 -0.57
C HIS A 59 -2.21 -4.95 -0.42
N ALA A 60 -2.20 -4.43 0.81
CA ALA A 60 -1.77 -3.05 1.07
C ALA A 60 -0.32 -2.81 0.63
N ARG A 61 0.57 -3.79 0.87
CA ARG A 61 1.97 -3.71 0.44
C ARG A 61 2.10 -3.71 -1.07
N GLN A 62 1.36 -4.57 -1.77
CA GLN A 62 1.33 -4.58 -3.23
C GLN A 62 0.84 -3.24 -3.80
N THR A 63 -0.27 -2.70 -3.28
CA THR A 63 -0.79 -1.39 -3.70
C THR A 63 0.23 -0.27 -3.48
N LEU A 64 1.02 -0.32 -2.41
CA LEU A 64 2.06 0.68 -2.13
C LEU A 64 3.14 0.67 -3.21
N PHE A 65 3.52 -0.52 -3.68
CA PHE A 65 4.47 -0.65 -4.78
C PHE A 65 3.92 -0.17 -6.11
N GLU A 66 2.70 -0.56 -6.45
CA GLU A 66 2.05 -0.14 -7.69
C GLU A 66 1.95 1.39 -7.77
N ARG A 67 1.56 2.05 -6.66
CA ARG A 67 1.49 3.51 -6.57
C ARG A 67 2.86 4.18 -6.65
N ALA A 68 3.86 3.64 -5.96
CA ALA A 68 5.21 4.20 -5.98
C ALA A 68 5.84 4.06 -7.39
N ALA A 69 5.72 2.88 -8.02
CA ALA A 69 6.19 2.64 -9.38
C ALA A 69 5.52 3.58 -10.39
N ALA A 70 4.18 3.69 -10.35
CA ALA A 70 3.46 4.57 -11.26
C ALA A 70 3.88 6.05 -11.16
N ARG A 71 4.23 6.52 -9.96
CA ARG A 71 4.77 7.88 -9.75
C ARG A 71 6.18 8.02 -10.31
N VAL A 72 7.04 7.03 -10.11
CA VAL A 72 8.40 7.05 -10.67
C VAL A 72 8.37 6.98 -12.19
N ASP A 73 7.55 6.11 -12.78
CA ASP A 73 7.31 6.08 -14.23
C ASP A 73 6.83 7.45 -14.76
N ALA A 74 6.03 8.18 -13.97
CA ALA A 74 5.53 9.50 -14.35
C ALA A 74 6.62 10.58 -14.32
N VAL A 75 7.57 10.47 -13.38
CA VAL A 75 8.74 11.34 -13.31
C VAL A 75 9.71 11.03 -14.45
N GLU A 76 10.02 9.76 -14.69
CA GLU A 76 10.93 9.34 -15.76
C GLU A 76 10.43 9.79 -17.14
N ARG A 77 9.11 9.71 -17.37
CA ARG A 77 8.47 10.19 -18.60
C ARG A 77 8.60 11.70 -18.85
N GLN A 78 8.89 12.51 -17.83
CA GLN A 78 9.15 13.94 -18.00
C GLN A 78 10.50 14.19 -18.68
N GLY A 79 11.42 13.23 -18.61
CA GLY A 79 12.76 13.34 -19.17
C GLY A 79 13.67 14.30 -18.41
N GLY A 80 14.83 14.60 -18.99
CA GLY A 80 15.89 15.40 -18.37
C GLY A 80 17.24 14.70 -18.45
N THR A 81 18.24 15.30 -17.83
CA THR A 81 19.53 14.63 -17.60
C THR A 81 19.37 13.50 -16.58
N PRO A 82 20.25 12.48 -16.59
CA PRO A 82 20.19 11.40 -15.60
C PRO A 82 20.21 11.89 -14.14
N ALA A 83 20.91 12.99 -13.86
CA ALA A 83 20.95 13.59 -12.53
C ALA A 83 19.60 14.22 -12.12
N GLU A 84 18.97 14.96 -13.03
CA GLU A 84 17.64 15.56 -12.78
C GLU A 84 16.56 14.50 -12.59
N VAL A 85 16.59 13.43 -13.40
CA VAL A 85 15.65 12.31 -13.24
C VAL A 85 15.84 11.64 -11.88
N LEU A 86 17.09 11.35 -11.49
CA LEU A 86 17.38 10.77 -10.17
C LEU A 86 16.91 11.68 -9.02
N GLU A 87 17.17 12.98 -9.11
CA GLU A 87 16.72 13.96 -8.12
C GLU A 87 15.19 13.96 -7.99
N ASN A 88 14.46 14.02 -9.11
CA ASN A 88 13.00 14.03 -9.10
C ASN A 88 12.40 12.71 -8.58
N VAL A 89 13.02 11.57 -8.89
CA VAL A 89 12.62 10.27 -8.33
C VAL A 89 12.83 10.26 -6.82
N MET A 90 13.97 10.74 -6.33
CA MET A 90 14.25 10.81 -4.90
C MET A 90 13.28 11.75 -4.17
N LEU A 91 12.98 12.92 -4.73
CA LEU A 91 11.99 13.86 -4.18
C LEU A 91 10.59 13.23 -4.07
N THR A 92 10.22 12.38 -5.02
CA THR A 92 8.96 11.64 -5.01
C THR A 92 8.90 10.63 -3.86
N LEU A 93 10.01 9.99 -3.53
CA LEU A 93 10.10 9.03 -2.43
C LEU A 93 10.16 9.71 -1.05
N LEU A 94 10.53 10.99 -0.98
CA LEU A 94 10.58 11.78 0.27
C LEU A 94 9.19 12.20 0.79
N ALA A 95 8.11 11.89 0.07
CA ALA A 95 6.74 12.10 0.55
C ALA A 95 6.43 13.58 0.91
N LEU A 96 6.80 14.50 0.02
CA LEU A 96 6.69 15.94 0.24
C LEU A 96 5.25 16.49 0.11
N ASP A 97 4.31 15.68 -0.36
CA ASP A 97 2.89 15.99 -0.44
C ASP A 97 2.03 15.06 0.45
N ARG A 98 0.72 15.33 0.51
CA ARG A 98 -0.21 14.58 1.37
C ARG A 98 -0.33 13.12 0.96
N ASP A 99 -0.29 12.83 -0.34
CA ASP A 99 -0.48 11.48 -0.87
C ASP A 99 0.76 10.63 -0.60
N GLY A 100 1.94 11.18 -0.87
CA GLY A 100 3.23 10.60 -0.49
C GLY A 100 3.32 10.39 1.02
N ALA A 101 2.82 11.32 1.83
CA ALA A 101 2.84 11.16 3.29
C ALA A 101 1.99 9.99 3.81
N GLU A 102 0.86 9.67 3.16
CA GLU A 102 0.08 8.47 3.49
C GLU A 102 0.87 7.20 3.17
N GLU A 103 1.48 7.15 2.00
CA GLU A 103 2.30 6.03 1.55
C GLU A 103 3.53 5.80 2.41
N ALA A 104 4.22 6.87 2.78
CA ALA A 104 5.35 6.82 3.70
C ALA A 104 4.92 6.28 5.06
N ARG A 105 3.78 6.71 5.61
CA ARG A 105 3.26 6.15 6.88
C ARG A 105 2.98 4.65 6.78
N VAL A 106 2.40 4.20 5.67
CA VAL A 106 2.19 2.76 5.44
C VAL A 106 3.53 2.03 5.32
N TRP A 107 4.48 2.52 4.52
CA TRP A 107 5.81 1.93 4.35
C TRP A 107 6.58 1.82 5.68
N ILE A 108 6.64 2.92 6.45
CA ILE A 108 7.30 2.98 7.77
C ILE A 108 6.63 1.99 8.73
N SER A 109 5.31 1.83 8.67
CA SER A 109 4.60 0.87 9.52
C SER A 109 5.04 -0.58 9.25
N PHE A 110 5.28 -0.95 7.99
CA PHE A 110 5.85 -2.26 7.64
C PHE A 110 7.28 -2.42 8.15
N LEU A 111 8.13 -1.41 7.93
CA LEU A 111 9.51 -1.44 8.40
C LEU A 111 9.60 -1.56 9.93
N ALA A 112 8.77 -0.80 10.66
CA ALA A 112 8.72 -0.81 12.12
C ALA A 112 8.22 -2.16 12.68
N ALA A 113 7.38 -2.89 11.95
CA ALA A 113 6.88 -4.20 12.37
C ALA A 113 7.82 -5.36 12.01
N ALA A 114 8.74 -5.18 11.08
CA ALA A 114 9.65 -6.22 10.60
C ALA A 114 10.48 -6.90 11.72
N PRO A 115 11.01 -6.20 12.75
CA PRO A 115 11.75 -6.86 13.82
C PRO A 115 10.95 -7.89 14.62
N ALA A 116 9.62 -7.71 14.71
CA ALA A 116 8.73 -8.59 15.47
C ALA A 116 8.07 -9.67 14.59
N SER A 117 8.26 -9.63 13.28
CA SER A 117 7.59 -10.54 12.34
C SER A 117 8.45 -10.79 11.09
N PRO A 118 9.07 -11.97 10.98
CA PRO A 118 9.81 -12.36 9.77
C PRO A 118 8.95 -12.30 8.50
N GLU A 119 7.67 -12.66 8.59
CA GLU A 119 6.71 -12.55 7.49
C GLU A 119 6.57 -11.10 6.99
N LEU A 120 6.46 -10.12 7.89
CA LEU A 120 6.38 -8.70 7.50
C LEU A 120 7.73 -8.17 7.01
N ALA A 121 8.84 -8.70 7.51
CA ALA A 121 10.16 -8.42 6.97
C ALA A 121 10.28 -8.91 5.51
N ASP A 122 9.79 -10.11 5.22
CA ASP A 122 9.78 -10.66 3.86
C ASP A 122 8.89 -9.83 2.93
N HIS A 123 7.71 -9.41 3.37
CA HIS A 123 6.88 -8.47 2.61
C HIS A 123 7.55 -7.11 2.39
N HIS A 124 8.34 -6.63 3.36
CA HIS A 124 9.10 -5.41 3.22
C HIS A 124 10.18 -5.56 2.13
N LEU A 125 10.98 -6.62 2.21
CA LEU A 125 12.09 -6.89 1.27
C LEU A 125 11.59 -7.25 -0.14
N ALA A 126 10.59 -8.13 -0.25
CA ALA A 126 10.16 -8.70 -1.52
C ALA A 126 9.77 -7.63 -2.54
N GLY A 127 9.03 -6.60 -2.12
CA GLY A 127 8.68 -5.57 -3.08
C GLY A 127 9.71 -4.44 -3.22
N ASN A 128 10.73 -4.35 -2.36
CA ASN A 128 11.86 -3.45 -2.65
C ASN A 128 12.71 -4.02 -3.81
N ARG A 129 12.64 -5.32 -4.10
CA ARG A 129 13.44 -5.98 -5.15
C ARG A 129 13.22 -5.44 -6.58
N PRO A 130 11.99 -5.16 -7.04
CA PRO A 130 11.75 -4.48 -8.31
C PRO A 130 12.57 -3.20 -8.50
N TRP A 131 12.73 -2.39 -7.45
CA TRP A 131 13.50 -1.14 -7.48
C TRP A 131 15.01 -1.35 -7.67
N CYS A 132 15.54 -2.53 -7.32
CA CYS A 132 16.96 -2.84 -7.46
C CYS A 132 17.33 -3.44 -8.82
N ARG A 133 16.34 -3.68 -9.69
CA ARG A 133 16.54 -4.34 -11.00
C ARG A 133 16.13 -3.47 -12.19
N ALA A 134 15.60 -2.28 -11.94
CA ALA A 134 15.42 -1.23 -12.94
C ALA A 134 16.74 -0.46 -13.09
#